data_AF-A0A563CBU3-F1
#
_entry.id   AF-A0A563CBU3-F1
#
_cell.length_a   1.000
_cell.length_b   1.000
_cell.length_c   1.000
_cell.angle_alpha   90.00
_cell.angle_beta   90.00
_cell.angle_gamma   90.00
#
_symmetry.space_group_name_H-M   'P 1'
#
loop_
_entity.id
_entity.type
_entity.pdbx_description
1 polymer ?
#
loop_
_entity_poly.entity_id
_entity_poly.type
_entity_poly.pdbx_seq_one_letter_code
_entity_poly.pdbx_strand_id
1 'polypeptide(L)'
;MIKLTDVAILSLTKLRARLVRTAITIILASLLFGILVTVSLVSTGIFHSINDFRKDGLTSRYIVSVSNAPNDNPLALQNTMRDPALVTEAKKRYEKLVQAKTAEAKKLNISYSQINDQPPYKQTENGSESLALNDPNGITRELLKEKFSTTPAFDDKNLSEIAKKYHAAKLFSEQQFAIAKGSSLAPLADGKEVFRETSNETSANANNPQPPVNSSSLTITPPEISNPFLLANDGGWQPDGKSLPIILPQNTIERLLAMDKLPDSASARQKLDRLKTVRERASGLTFQMCYRNDVSQTQIQQALQQQREISANKNKKDYQKPSLIYALPDSAKCENARIASDTRTAEEKKQDANQKLFDSKFGKNTEPSSRFISFKIVGVSPTTEDNLNPEQIQNSQQARNASDIINNLLKTDGIGQAIPRSLYNKLPNKADYADVFT
;
A
#
# COMPACT_ATOMS: atom_id res chain seq x y z
N MET A 1 -22.48 -81.21 -11.91
CA MET A 1 -22.08 -79.80 -11.72
C MET A 1 -23.30 -78.93 -12.00
N ILE A 2 -23.72 -78.12 -11.03
CA ILE A 2 -24.79 -77.13 -11.25
C ILE A 2 -24.26 -76.10 -12.25
N LYS A 3 -24.97 -75.87 -13.36
CA LYS A 3 -24.57 -74.88 -14.36
C LYS A 3 -24.95 -73.49 -13.87
N LEU A 4 -24.19 -72.46 -14.25
CA LEU A 4 -24.49 -71.05 -13.94
C LEU A 4 -25.92 -70.66 -14.35
N THR A 5 -26.43 -71.27 -15.43
CA THR A 5 -27.81 -71.09 -15.91
C THR A 5 -28.84 -71.57 -14.90
N ASP A 6 -28.61 -72.71 -14.24
CA ASP A 6 -29.54 -73.29 -13.27
C ASP A 6 -29.58 -72.45 -11.99
N VAL A 7 -28.42 -71.92 -11.57
CA VAL A 7 -28.32 -70.96 -10.45
C VAL A 7 -29.07 -69.66 -10.77
N ALA A 8 -28.95 -69.14 -11.99
CA ALA A 8 -29.63 -67.93 -12.41
C ALA A 8 -31.16 -68.10 -12.42
N ILE A 9 -31.66 -69.21 -12.98
CA ILE A 9 -33.10 -69.52 -13.03
C ILE A 9 -33.68 -69.68 -11.62
N LEU A 10 -32.98 -70.41 -10.74
CA LEU A 10 -33.42 -70.61 -9.35
C LEU A 10 -33.44 -69.28 -8.58
N SER A 11 -32.44 -68.43 -8.79
CA SER A 11 -32.36 -67.09 -8.18
C SER A 11 -33.49 -66.18 -8.65
N LEU A 12 -33.77 -66.18 -9.96
CA LEU A 12 -34.85 -65.38 -10.54
C LEU A 12 -36.23 -65.80 -10.00
N THR A 13 -36.45 -67.11 -9.87
CA THR A 13 -37.67 -67.68 -9.31
C THR A 13 -37.84 -67.28 -7.84
N LYS A 14 -36.76 -67.33 -7.05
CA LYS A 14 -36.75 -66.95 -5.64
C LYS A 14 -36.99 -65.44 -5.42
N LEU A 15 -36.49 -64.60 -6.32
CA LEU A 15 -36.76 -63.15 -6.33
C LEU A 15 -38.23 -62.85 -6.66
N ARG A 16 -38.83 -63.57 -7.61
CA ARG A 16 -40.26 -63.45 -7.95
C ARG A 16 -41.20 -63.98 -6.86
N ALA A 17 -40.76 -64.92 -6.03
CA ALA A 17 -41.57 -65.45 -4.93
C ALA A 17 -41.67 -64.48 -3.73
N ARG A 18 -40.74 -63.52 -3.60
CA ARG A 18 -40.69 -62.55 -2.49
C ARG A 18 -40.70 -61.09 -2.96
N LEU A 19 -41.61 -60.79 -3.90
CA LEU A 19 -41.69 -59.49 -4.61
C LEU A 19 -41.56 -58.27 -3.69
N VAL A 20 -42.28 -58.22 -2.57
CA VAL A 20 -42.25 -57.07 -1.64
C VAL A 20 -40.87 -56.90 -1.01
N ARG A 21 -40.28 -57.98 -0.49
CA ARG A 21 -38.96 -57.94 0.15
C ARG A 21 -37.85 -57.60 -0.85
N THR A 22 -37.93 -58.17 -2.05
CA THR A 22 -36.99 -57.90 -3.15
C THR A 22 -37.09 -56.46 -3.63
N ALA A 23 -38.31 -55.93 -3.79
CA ALA A 23 -38.53 -54.53 -4.18
C ALA A 23 -37.95 -53.56 -3.14
N ILE A 24 -38.21 -53.78 -1.85
CA ILE A 24 -37.65 -52.95 -0.77
C ILE A 24 -36.12 -52.97 -0.81
N THR A 25 -35.50 -54.14 -0.96
CA THR A 25 -34.02 -54.23 -1.03
C THR A 25 -33.43 -53.55 -2.25
N ILE A 26 -34.08 -53.65 -3.41
CA ILE A 26 -33.64 -52.97 -4.64
C ILE A 26 -33.76 -51.46 -4.49
N ILE A 27 -34.86 -50.97 -3.92
CA ILE A 27 -35.06 -49.54 -3.67
C ILE A 27 -34.01 -49.03 -2.68
N LEU A 28 -33.77 -49.72 -1.56
CA LEU A 28 -32.77 -49.32 -0.58
C LEU A 28 -31.37 -49.28 -1.17
N ALA A 29 -30.99 -50.31 -1.94
CA ALA A 29 -29.69 -50.38 -2.60
C ALA A 29 -29.53 -49.31 -3.68
N SER A 30 -30.58 -49.05 -4.47
CA SER A 30 -30.58 -48.02 -5.51
C SER A 30 -30.51 -46.61 -4.90
N LEU A 31 -31.21 -46.36 -3.79
CA LEU A 31 -31.15 -45.10 -3.06
C LEU A 31 -29.74 -44.87 -2.51
N LEU A 32 -29.15 -45.88 -1.89
CA LEU A 32 -27.81 -45.78 -1.31
C LEU A 32 -26.74 -45.58 -2.40
N PHE A 33 -26.84 -46.29 -3.52
CA PHE A 33 -25.97 -46.10 -4.67
C PHE A 33 -26.17 -44.71 -5.31
N GLY A 34 -27.42 -44.24 -5.44
CA GLY A 34 -27.74 -42.91 -5.94
C GLY A 34 -27.16 -41.80 -5.06
N ILE A 35 -27.24 -41.94 -3.74
CA ILE A 35 -26.63 -41.01 -2.77
C ILE A 35 -25.12 -41.01 -2.93
N LEU A 36 -24.46 -42.17 -2.99
CA LEU A 36 -23.01 -42.26 -3.17
C LEU A 36 -22.53 -41.63 -4.47
N VAL A 37 -23.21 -41.90 -5.59
CA VAL A 37 -22.89 -41.29 -6.89
C VAL A 37 -23.08 -39.78 -6.85
N THR A 38 -24.17 -39.30 -6.25
CA THR A 38 -24.43 -37.86 -6.10
C THR A 38 -23.36 -37.18 -5.26
N VAL A 39 -22.99 -37.76 -4.11
CA VAL A 39 -21.93 -37.24 -3.24
C VAL A 39 -20.59 -37.22 -3.99
N SER A 40 -20.27 -38.27 -4.76
CA SER A 40 -19.05 -38.33 -5.56
C SER A 40 -19.00 -37.24 -6.63
N LEU A 41 -20.06 -37.09 -7.44
CA LEU A 41 -20.13 -36.07 -8.49
C LEU A 41 -20.08 -34.65 -7.94
N VAL A 42 -20.81 -34.37 -6.86
CA VAL A 42 -20.77 -33.06 -6.18
C VAL A 42 -19.39 -32.79 -5.63
N SER A 43 -18.74 -33.76 -4.98
CA SER A 43 -17.38 -33.61 -4.45
C SER A 43 -16.38 -33.33 -5.57
N THR A 44 -16.42 -34.10 -6.67
CA THR A 44 -15.53 -33.87 -7.82
C THR A 44 -15.75 -32.50 -8.44
N GLY A 45 -17.00 -32.07 -8.58
CA GLY A 45 -17.34 -30.72 -9.07
C GLY A 45 -16.81 -29.61 -8.17
N ILE A 46 -16.93 -29.77 -6.84
CA ILE A 46 -16.36 -28.83 -5.85
C ILE A 46 -14.83 -28.78 -5.99
N PHE A 47 -14.15 -29.92 -6.07
CA PHE A 47 -12.69 -29.94 -6.22
C PHE A 47 -12.22 -29.32 -7.54
N HIS A 48 -12.93 -29.56 -8.64
CA HIS A 48 -12.61 -28.93 -9.92
C HIS A 48 -12.78 -27.41 -9.85
N SER A 49 -13.90 -26.95 -9.28
CA SER A 49 -14.17 -25.52 -9.10
C SER A 49 -13.16 -24.83 -8.19
N ILE A 50 -12.70 -25.50 -7.12
CA ILE A 50 -11.65 -24.96 -6.24
C ILE A 50 -10.33 -24.90 -7.00
N ASN A 51 -9.99 -25.94 -7.77
CA ASN A 51 -8.74 -25.95 -8.51
C ASN A 51 -8.70 -24.84 -9.56
N ASP A 52 -9.80 -24.59 -10.26
CA ASP A 52 -9.90 -23.49 -11.21
C ASP A 52 -9.87 -22.13 -10.52
N PHE A 53 -10.55 -21.97 -9.38
CA PHE A 53 -10.45 -20.75 -8.56
C PHE A 53 -9.02 -20.48 -8.06
N ARG A 54 -8.28 -21.53 -7.67
CA ARG A 54 -6.89 -21.41 -7.21
C ARG A 54 -5.91 -21.07 -8.33
N LYS A 55 -6.24 -21.37 -9.59
CA LYS A 55 -5.44 -20.94 -10.77
C LYS A 55 -5.54 -19.44 -11.02
N ASP A 56 -6.63 -18.79 -10.62
CA ASP A 56 -6.84 -17.34 -10.76
C ASP A 56 -6.05 -16.51 -9.73
N GLY A 57 -5.31 -17.14 -8.80
CA GLY A 57 -4.50 -16.46 -7.78
C GLY A 57 -3.08 -17.03 -7.67
N LEU A 58 -2.37 -16.67 -6.60
CA LEU A 58 -1.00 -17.16 -6.36
C LEU A 58 -0.94 -18.49 -5.59
N THR A 59 -2.07 -19.02 -5.13
CA THR A 59 -2.15 -20.17 -4.20
C THR A 59 -1.64 -21.52 -4.76
N SER A 60 -1.36 -21.60 -6.06
CA SER A 60 -0.74 -22.75 -6.71
C SER A 60 0.78 -22.59 -6.89
N ARG A 61 1.34 -21.47 -6.41
CA ARG A 61 2.73 -21.07 -6.64
C ARG A 61 3.46 -20.96 -5.30
N TYR A 62 4.68 -21.47 -5.26
CA TYR A 62 5.60 -21.21 -4.16
C TYR A 62 6.49 -20.03 -4.56
N ILE A 63 6.29 -18.88 -3.92
CA ILE A 63 7.04 -17.65 -4.19
C ILE A 63 7.96 -17.41 -3.00
N VAL A 64 9.26 -17.30 -3.29
CA VAL A 64 10.27 -16.96 -2.29
C VAL A 64 10.66 -15.51 -2.52
N SER A 65 10.48 -14.68 -1.50
CA SER A 65 11.00 -13.32 -1.49
C SER A 65 12.44 -13.32 -1.01
N VAL A 66 13.27 -12.48 -1.64
CA VAL A 66 14.64 -12.23 -1.24
C VAL A 66 14.79 -10.72 -1.09
N SER A 67 15.21 -10.28 0.09
CA SER A 67 15.51 -8.88 0.36
C SER A 67 16.98 -8.59 0.08
N ASN A 68 17.26 -7.32 -0.22
CA ASN A 68 18.62 -6.86 -0.49
C ASN A 68 19.42 -6.72 0.81
N ALA A 69 20.74 -6.83 0.73
CA ALA A 69 21.59 -6.34 1.81
C ALA A 69 21.45 -4.81 1.95
N PRO A 70 21.39 -4.24 3.17
CA PRO A 70 21.56 -4.87 4.48
C PRO A 70 20.24 -5.30 5.16
N ASN A 71 19.08 -5.27 4.48
CA ASN A 71 17.78 -5.54 5.10
C ASN A 71 17.67 -6.95 5.73
N ASP A 72 18.51 -7.90 5.32
CA ASP A 72 18.54 -9.26 5.86
C ASP A 72 19.21 -9.36 7.24
N ASN A 73 19.92 -8.33 7.71
CA ASN A 73 20.56 -8.34 9.03
C ASN A 73 20.47 -6.97 9.72
N PRO A 74 19.49 -6.76 10.61
CA PRO A 74 19.35 -5.52 11.38
C PRO A 74 20.63 -5.12 12.14
N LEU A 75 21.43 -6.11 12.57
CA LEU A 75 22.71 -5.86 13.23
C LEU A 75 23.76 -5.32 12.27
N ALA A 76 23.75 -5.72 10.99
CA ALA A 76 24.70 -5.22 9.99
C ALA A 76 24.48 -3.73 9.68
N LEU A 77 23.22 -3.31 9.52
CA LEU A 77 22.90 -1.88 9.38
C LEU A 77 23.26 -1.14 10.65
N GLN A 78 22.88 -1.65 11.84
CA GLN A 78 23.21 -1.02 13.11
C GLN A 78 24.73 -0.85 13.33
N ASN A 79 25.53 -1.86 12.95
CA ASN A 79 26.98 -1.81 13.01
C ASN A 79 27.54 -0.78 12.02
N THR A 80 27.01 -0.71 10.79
CA THR A 80 27.40 0.30 9.80
C THR A 80 27.09 1.71 10.31
N MET A 81 25.93 1.90 10.92
CA MET A 81 25.51 3.20 11.47
C MET A 81 26.38 3.66 12.65
N ARG A 82 27.01 2.71 13.35
CA ARG A 82 27.95 2.95 14.47
C ARG A 82 29.42 2.91 14.04
N ASP A 83 29.72 2.75 12.75
CA ASP A 83 31.10 2.75 12.23
C ASP A 83 31.77 4.10 12.57
N PRO A 84 32.82 4.11 13.41
CA PRO A 84 33.47 5.35 13.83
C PRO A 84 33.97 6.18 12.65
N ALA A 85 34.45 5.53 11.58
CA ALA A 85 34.95 6.23 10.40
C ALA A 85 33.82 6.99 9.69
N LEU A 86 32.64 6.37 9.55
CA LEU A 86 31.47 7.01 8.95
C LEU A 86 30.92 8.15 9.82
N VAL A 87 30.89 7.96 11.14
CA VAL A 87 30.47 9.01 12.09
C VAL A 87 31.43 10.21 12.05
N THR A 88 32.74 9.97 12.03
CA THR A 88 33.76 11.03 11.91
C THR A 88 33.62 11.79 10.59
N GLU A 89 33.42 11.08 9.47
CA GLU A 89 33.21 11.74 8.18
C GLU A 89 31.90 12.52 8.14
N ALA A 90 30.81 12.01 8.74
CA ALA A 90 29.55 12.74 8.87
C ALA A 90 29.71 14.05 9.65
N LYS A 91 30.44 14.03 10.76
CA LYS A 91 30.78 15.24 11.54
C LYS A 91 31.54 16.25 10.70
N LYS A 92 32.57 15.81 9.97
CA LYS A 92 33.37 16.67 9.10
C LYS A 92 32.54 17.31 7.98
N ARG A 93 31.66 16.54 7.33
CA ARG A 93 30.73 17.07 6.31
C ARG A 93 29.74 18.05 6.91
N TYR A 94 29.25 17.77 8.11
CA TYR A 94 28.34 18.66 8.82
C TYR A 94 29.00 19.99 9.21
N GLU A 95 30.23 19.97 9.71
CA GLU A 95 30.98 21.19 10.00
C GLU A 95 31.16 22.07 8.76
N LYS A 96 31.50 21.47 7.62
CA LYS A 96 31.57 22.19 6.33
C LYS A 96 30.21 22.77 5.93
N LEU A 97 29.13 22.02 6.10
CA LEU A 97 27.78 22.47 5.82
C LEU A 97 27.39 23.66 6.71
N VAL A 98 27.68 23.60 8.02
CA VAL A 98 27.43 24.67 8.99
C VAL A 98 28.22 25.93 8.62
N GLN A 99 29.50 25.79 8.20
CA GLN A 99 30.29 26.92 7.71
C GLN A 99 29.68 27.55 6.47
N ALA A 100 29.26 26.74 5.49
CA ALA A 100 28.60 27.21 4.28
C ALA A 100 27.26 27.91 4.58
N LYS A 101 26.43 27.33 5.44
CA LYS A 101 25.17 27.92 5.91
C LYS A 101 25.41 29.24 6.64
N THR A 102 26.40 29.30 7.53
CA THR A 102 26.75 30.53 8.26
C THR A 102 27.22 31.64 7.31
N ALA A 103 28.05 31.31 6.33
CA ALA A 103 28.53 32.27 5.34
C ALA A 103 27.38 32.79 4.45
N GLU A 104 26.50 31.90 3.99
CA GLU A 104 25.36 32.31 3.16
C GLU A 104 24.33 33.11 3.96
N ALA A 105 24.07 32.73 5.21
CA ALA A 105 23.17 33.46 6.09
C ALA A 105 23.65 34.90 6.32
N LYS A 106 24.95 35.10 6.54
CA LYS A 106 25.58 36.43 6.60
C LYS A 106 25.41 37.21 5.30
N LYS A 107 25.66 36.57 4.15
CA LYS A 107 25.49 37.19 2.82
C LYS A 107 24.06 37.64 2.56
N LEU A 108 23.08 36.84 2.98
CA LEU A 108 21.65 37.08 2.80
C LEU A 108 21.02 37.89 3.95
N ASN A 109 21.81 38.30 4.94
CA ASN A 109 21.35 39.02 6.13
C ASN A 109 20.15 38.32 6.83
N ILE A 110 20.24 37.01 6.99
CA ILE A 110 19.26 36.19 7.73
C ILE A 110 19.87 35.64 9.02
N SER A 111 19.02 35.37 10.01
CA SER A 111 19.45 34.75 11.27
C SER A 111 19.64 33.24 11.07
N TYR A 112 20.85 32.74 11.31
CA TYR A 112 21.15 31.31 11.34
C TYR A 112 21.77 30.94 12.68
N SER A 113 21.20 29.90 13.30
CA SER A 113 21.73 29.31 14.54
C SER A 113 21.96 27.83 14.32
N GLN A 114 23.19 27.37 14.57
CA GLN A 114 23.55 25.96 14.51
C GLN A 114 22.74 25.10 15.50
N ILE A 115 22.25 25.69 16.61
CA ILE A 115 21.43 24.98 17.61
C ILE A 115 20.13 24.47 17.00
N ASN A 116 19.62 25.16 15.98
CA ASN A 116 18.39 24.80 15.28
C ASN A 116 18.65 23.84 14.10
N ASP A 117 19.90 23.48 13.84
CA ASP A 117 20.31 22.57 12.76
C ASP A 117 20.60 21.19 13.36
N GLN A 118 19.84 20.19 12.91
CA GLN A 118 19.94 18.83 13.45
C GLN A 118 21.18 18.13 12.87
N PRO A 119 22.12 17.64 13.71
CA PRO A 119 23.30 16.95 13.22
C PRO A 119 22.95 15.59 12.58
N PRO A 120 23.77 15.09 11.64
CA PRO A 120 23.58 13.79 11.00
C PRO A 120 23.97 12.59 11.89
N TYR A 121 24.13 12.81 13.20
CA TYR A 121 24.52 11.82 14.19
C TYR A 121 23.76 12.04 15.50
N LYS A 122 23.66 10.98 16.30
CA LYS A 122 23.01 10.96 17.61
C LYS A 122 23.79 10.08 18.58
N GLN A 123 23.65 10.36 19.87
CA GLN A 123 24.10 9.44 20.91
C GLN A 123 23.03 8.37 21.13
N THR A 124 23.49 7.13 21.29
CA THR A 124 22.68 5.98 21.68
C THR A 124 22.54 5.91 23.21
N GLU A 125 21.60 5.11 23.70
CA GLU A 125 21.38 4.91 25.15
C GLU A 125 22.64 4.46 25.89
N ASN A 126 23.54 3.76 25.20
CA ASN A 126 24.81 3.27 25.75
C ASN A 126 25.95 4.29 25.62
N GLY A 127 25.66 5.55 25.28
CA GLY A 127 26.64 6.63 25.11
C GLY A 127 27.48 6.56 23.82
N SER A 128 27.33 5.52 23.01
CA SER A 128 28.01 5.41 21.71
C SER A 128 27.35 6.31 20.67
N GLU A 129 28.13 6.89 19.76
CA GLU A 129 27.61 7.69 18.66
C GLU A 129 27.16 6.82 17.48
N SER A 130 26.16 7.29 16.74
CA SER A 130 25.61 6.63 15.56
C SER A 130 25.12 7.67 14.58
N LEU A 131 25.14 7.36 13.30
CA LEU A 131 24.46 8.16 12.28
C LEU A 131 22.95 8.24 12.55
N ALA A 132 22.30 9.31 12.07
CA ALA A 132 20.86 9.53 12.19
C ALA A 132 20.15 9.24 10.86
N LEU A 133 19.33 8.18 10.79
CA LEU A 133 18.58 7.84 9.56
C LEU A 133 17.64 8.96 9.09
N ASN A 134 17.12 9.74 10.04
CA ASN A 134 16.24 10.87 9.78
C ASN A 134 16.98 12.19 9.55
N ASP A 135 18.29 12.16 9.28
CA ASP A 135 19.10 13.33 8.95
C ASP A 135 18.40 14.23 7.90
N PRO A 136 18.02 15.47 8.25
CA PRO A 136 17.37 16.38 7.33
C PRO A 136 18.32 16.95 6.28
N ASN A 137 19.64 16.89 6.52
CA ASN A 137 20.66 17.43 5.63
C ASN A 137 21.09 16.44 4.53
N GLY A 138 20.66 15.17 4.61
CA GLY A 138 20.96 14.16 3.60
C GLY A 138 22.36 13.56 3.63
N ILE A 139 23.24 14.03 4.52
CA ILE A 139 24.62 13.59 4.70
C ILE A 139 24.68 12.09 5.02
N THR A 140 23.85 11.62 5.96
CA THR A 140 23.80 10.19 6.31
C THR A 140 23.43 9.34 5.09
N ARG A 141 22.45 9.76 4.30
CA ARG A 141 22.01 9.03 3.09
C ARG A 141 23.12 8.98 2.04
N GLU A 142 23.82 10.10 1.83
CA GLU A 142 24.95 10.16 0.90
C GLU A 142 26.10 9.24 1.32
N LEU A 143 26.47 9.25 2.60
CA LEU A 143 27.52 8.38 3.13
C LEU A 143 27.18 6.91 2.98
N LEU A 144 25.93 6.52 3.26
CA LEU A 144 25.49 5.14 3.06
C LEU A 144 25.50 4.78 1.57
N LYS A 145 25.04 5.68 0.69
CA LYS A 145 25.09 5.48 -0.76
C LYS A 145 26.52 5.28 -1.26
N GLU A 146 27.48 6.05 -0.76
CA GLU A 146 28.91 5.91 -1.08
C GLU A 146 29.47 4.59 -0.55
N LYS A 147 29.21 4.25 0.72
CA LYS A 147 29.66 3.01 1.37
C LYS A 147 29.19 1.76 0.64
N PHE A 148 27.96 1.77 0.14
CA PHE A 148 27.35 0.65 -0.57
C PHE A 148 27.37 0.79 -2.09
N SER A 149 28.04 1.80 -2.65
CA SER A 149 28.07 2.06 -4.10
C SER A 149 28.65 0.90 -4.92
N THR A 150 29.58 0.14 -4.34
CA THR A 150 30.21 -1.03 -4.95
C THR A 150 29.62 -2.36 -4.48
N THR A 151 28.70 -2.32 -3.51
CA THR A 151 28.05 -3.52 -2.99
C THR A 151 26.80 -3.77 -3.82
N PRO A 152 26.73 -4.84 -4.62
CA PRO A 152 25.52 -5.13 -5.36
C PRO A 152 24.38 -5.40 -4.36
N ALA A 153 23.18 -4.88 -4.66
CA ALA A 153 22.01 -5.08 -3.80
C ALA A 153 21.69 -6.58 -3.61
N PHE A 154 21.97 -7.38 -4.65
CA PHE A 154 21.84 -8.82 -4.67
C PHE A 154 23.07 -9.46 -5.31
N ASP A 155 23.50 -10.62 -4.81
CA ASP A 155 24.43 -11.48 -5.55
C ASP A 155 23.62 -12.29 -6.57
N ASP A 156 23.39 -11.70 -7.74
CA ASP A 156 22.55 -12.30 -8.80
C ASP A 156 23.07 -13.67 -9.24
N LYS A 157 24.40 -13.88 -9.21
CA LYS A 157 25.01 -15.14 -9.59
C LYS A 157 24.67 -16.22 -8.58
N ASN A 158 24.94 -15.96 -7.29
CA ASN A 158 24.62 -16.90 -6.21
C ASN A 158 23.10 -17.14 -6.12
N LEU A 159 22.29 -16.08 -6.25
CA LEU A 159 20.84 -16.20 -6.26
C LEU A 159 20.37 -17.08 -7.42
N SER A 160 20.93 -16.92 -8.62
CA SER A 160 20.61 -17.77 -9.77
C SER A 160 21.02 -19.22 -9.56
N GLU A 161 22.20 -19.49 -8.96
CA GLU A 161 22.67 -20.83 -8.64
C GLU A 161 21.78 -21.52 -7.59
N ILE A 162 21.42 -20.82 -6.52
CA ILE A 162 20.48 -21.30 -5.50
C ILE A 162 19.11 -21.56 -6.13
N ALA A 163 18.60 -20.61 -6.90
CA ALA A 163 17.30 -20.74 -7.57
C ALA A 163 17.26 -21.97 -8.50
N LYS A 164 18.32 -22.23 -9.26
CA LYS A 164 18.45 -23.43 -10.10
C LYS A 164 18.46 -24.71 -9.27
N LYS A 165 19.18 -24.74 -8.14
CA LYS A 165 19.23 -25.89 -7.21
C LYS A 165 17.85 -26.26 -6.67
N TYR A 166 17.00 -25.28 -6.42
CA TYR A 166 15.62 -25.49 -5.97
C TYR A 166 14.60 -25.55 -7.11
N HIS A 167 15.05 -25.69 -8.36
CA HIS A 167 14.19 -25.77 -9.54
C HIS A 167 13.20 -24.59 -9.67
N ALA A 168 13.63 -23.39 -9.29
CA ALA A 168 12.82 -22.19 -9.42
C ALA A 168 12.41 -21.98 -10.89
N ALA A 169 11.12 -21.85 -11.14
CA ALA A 169 10.59 -21.70 -12.49
C ALA A 169 10.99 -20.37 -13.14
N LYS A 170 11.04 -19.28 -12.34
CA LYS A 170 11.39 -17.92 -12.78
C LYS A 170 11.99 -17.11 -11.65
N LEU A 171 12.84 -16.15 -12.03
CA LEU A 171 13.30 -15.06 -11.19
C LEU A 171 12.74 -13.75 -11.74
N PHE A 172 12.28 -12.88 -10.85
CA PHE A 172 11.74 -11.57 -11.18
C PHE A 172 12.01 -10.61 -10.02
N SER A 173 11.99 -9.31 -10.31
CA SER A 173 12.21 -8.27 -9.33
C SER A 173 10.97 -7.39 -9.18
N GLU A 174 10.69 -7.01 -7.94
CA GLU A 174 9.77 -5.92 -7.63
C GLU A 174 10.54 -4.61 -7.55
N GLN A 175 9.83 -3.50 -7.71
CA GLN A 175 10.41 -2.18 -7.48
C GLN A 175 9.48 -1.42 -6.55
N GLN A 176 10.01 -0.93 -5.44
CA GLN A 176 9.24 -0.20 -4.45
C GLN A 176 9.50 1.29 -4.60
N PHE A 177 8.44 2.06 -4.47
CA PHE A 177 8.45 3.52 -4.43
C PHE A 177 7.76 3.97 -3.15
N ALA A 178 8.22 5.08 -2.61
CA ALA A 178 7.47 5.83 -1.60
C ALA A 178 7.07 7.19 -2.18
N ILE A 179 6.09 7.85 -1.57
CA ILE A 179 5.89 9.28 -1.83
C ILE A 179 7.12 10.05 -1.35
N ALA A 180 7.51 11.06 -2.13
CA ALA A 180 8.67 11.89 -1.86
C ALA A 180 8.69 12.38 -0.40
N LYS A 181 9.87 12.33 0.23
CA LYS A 181 10.05 12.70 1.65
C LYS A 181 9.41 14.07 1.94
N GLY A 182 8.59 14.13 2.99
CA GLY A 182 7.88 15.35 3.38
C GLY A 182 6.60 15.64 2.57
N SER A 183 6.31 14.87 1.52
CA SER A 183 5.09 14.97 0.73
C SER A 183 4.04 13.96 1.20
N SER A 184 2.79 14.15 0.80
CA SER A 184 1.67 13.24 1.13
C SER A 184 0.68 13.08 -0.01
N LEU A 185 -0.10 12.00 0.06
CA LEU A 185 -1.31 11.80 -0.75
C LEU A 185 -2.53 11.86 0.17
N ALA A 186 -3.27 12.96 0.12
CA ALA A 186 -4.49 13.12 0.89
C ALA A 186 -5.69 12.47 0.17
N PRO A 187 -6.51 11.65 0.86
CA PRO A 187 -7.73 11.11 0.29
C PRO A 187 -8.81 12.17 0.14
N LEU A 188 -9.71 11.96 -0.82
CA LEU A 188 -10.88 12.80 -1.07
C LEU A 188 -12.14 12.08 -0.57
N ALA A 189 -12.79 12.61 0.45
CA ALA A 189 -14.10 12.15 0.91
C ALA A 189 -15.18 12.87 0.09
N ASP A 190 -16.03 12.13 -0.63
CA ASP A 190 -17.06 12.69 -1.52
C ASP A 190 -16.50 13.72 -2.52
N GLY A 191 -15.30 13.46 -3.04
CA GLY A 191 -14.60 14.34 -3.97
C GLY A 191 -13.98 15.59 -3.34
N LYS A 192 -13.96 15.69 -2.01
CA LYS A 192 -13.40 16.84 -1.28
C LYS A 192 -12.30 16.42 -0.31
N GLU A 193 -11.24 17.20 -0.28
CA GLU A 193 -10.19 17.10 0.72
C GLU A 193 -10.69 17.57 2.09
N VAL A 194 -10.25 16.91 3.16
CA VAL A 194 -10.57 17.29 4.53
C VAL A 194 -9.36 17.91 5.20
N PHE A 195 -9.36 19.24 5.34
CA PHE A 195 -8.29 19.97 6.02
C PHE A 195 -8.42 19.86 7.55
N ARG A 196 -7.39 19.36 8.22
CA ARG A 196 -7.33 19.25 9.68
C ARG A 196 -5.95 19.64 10.20
N GLU A 197 -5.92 20.15 11.43
CA GLU A 197 -4.66 20.45 12.09
C GLU A 197 -4.01 19.20 12.65
N THR A 198 -2.69 19.09 12.47
CA THR A 198 -1.89 17.95 12.94
C THR A 198 -1.63 17.95 14.45
N SER A 199 -1.89 19.06 15.16
CA SER A 199 -1.59 19.23 16.59
C SER A 199 -2.54 18.49 17.56
N ASN A 200 -3.64 17.90 17.06
CA ASN A 200 -4.62 17.17 17.86
C ASN A 200 -4.55 15.65 17.59
N GLU A 201 -3.47 15.01 18.03
CA GLU A 201 -3.22 13.57 17.81
C GLU A 201 -4.32 12.65 18.36
N THR A 202 -5.01 13.03 19.44
CA THR A 202 -6.09 12.25 20.06
C THR A 202 -7.37 12.14 19.23
N SER A 203 -7.53 12.97 18.19
CA SER A 203 -8.68 12.94 17.27
C SER A 203 -8.34 12.51 15.84
N ALA A 204 -7.04 12.31 15.56
CA ALA A 204 -6.55 12.02 14.22
C ALA A 204 -6.87 10.60 13.72
N ASN A 205 -7.14 9.64 14.62
CA ASN A 205 -7.20 8.21 14.25
C ASN A 205 -8.61 7.61 14.10
N ALA A 206 -9.66 8.21 14.68
CA ALA A 206 -11.00 7.58 14.68
C ALA A 206 -11.88 7.95 13.47
N ASN A 207 -11.71 9.14 12.88
CA ASN A 207 -12.57 9.69 11.83
C ASN A 207 -11.80 10.11 10.56
N ASN A 208 -10.58 9.60 10.37
CA ASN A 208 -9.81 9.90 9.17
C ASN A 208 -10.25 8.95 8.04
N PRO A 209 -10.68 9.45 6.87
CA PRO A 209 -10.92 8.59 5.73
C PRO A 209 -9.65 7.78 5.44
N GLN A 210 -9.76 6.46 5.54
CA GLN A 210 -8.64 5.56 5.25
C GLN A 210 -8.22 5.75 3.78
N PRO A 211 -6.97 6.17 3.52
CA PRO A 211 -6.55 6.44 2.16
C PRO A 211 -6.67 5.17 1.31
N PRO A 212 -7.22 5.24 0.09
CA PRO A 212 -7.31 4.07 -0.79
C PRO A 212 -5.94 3.51 -1.19
N VAL A 213 -4.90 4.34 -1.11
CA VAL A 213 -3.52 3.98 -1.44
C VAL A 213 -2.63 4.27 -0.23
N ASN A 214 -1.86 3.27 0.20
CA ASN A 214 -0.77 3.45 1.15
C ASN A 214 0.40 4.18 0.47
N SER A 215 0.57 5.45 0.81
CA SER A 215 1.62 6.32 0.27
C SER A 215 3.04 5.94 0.70
N SER A 216 3.19 5.12 1.75
CA SER A 216 4.49 4.72 2.28
C SER A 216 5.15 3.60 1.49
N SER A 217 4.39 2.87 0.68
CA SER A 217 4.92 1.72 -0.09
C SER A 217 4.05 1.39 -1.30
N LEU A 218 4.45 1.89 -2.47
CA LEU A 218 3.89 1.51 -3.77
C LEU A 218 4.82 0.53 -4.47
N THR A 219 4.34 -0.68 -4.73
CA THR A 219 5.14 -1.72 -5.39
C THR A 219 4.77 -1.84 -6.85
N ILE A 220 5.75 -1.69 -7.74
CA ILE A 220 5.66 -2.07 -9.15
C ILE A 220 5.97 -3.56 -9.27
N THR A 221 4.91 -4.33 -9.47
CA THR A 221 4.89 -5.79 -9.38
C THR A 221 5.03 -6.42 -10.78
N PRO A 222 5.89 -7.43 -10.95
CA PRO A 222 6.09 -8.10 -12.23
C PRO A 222 4.81 -8.81 -12.73
N PRO A 223 4.67 -9.06 -14.04
CA PRO A 223 3.48 -9.70 -14.61
C PRO A 223 3.28 -11.13 -14.07
N GLU A 224 4.35 -11.82 -13.70
CA GLU A 224 4.28 -13.13 -13.03
C GLU A 224 3.42 -13.10 -11.77
N ILE A 225 3.47 -12.00 -11.00
CA ILE A 225 2.71 -11.84 -9.76
C ILE A 225 1.39 -11.10 -10.00
N SER A 226 1.39 -10.05 -10.83
CA SER A 226 0.24 -9.14 -10.96
C SER A 226 -0.85 -9.61 -11.93
N ASN A 227 -0.50 -10.35 -13.00
CA ASN A 227 -1.46 -10.74 -14.04
C ASN A 227 -2.69 -11.51 -13.54
N PRO A 228 -2.60 -12.46 -12.59
CA PRO A 228 -3.76 -13.20 -12.09
C PRO A 228 -4.85 -12.29 -11.47
N PHE A 229 -4.48 -11.09 -11.05
CA PHE A 229 -5.37 -10.16 -10.37
C PHE A 229 -5.94 -9.07 -11.30
N LEU A 230 -5.49 -9.02 -12.57
CA LEU A 230 -5.98 -8.05 -13.55
C LEU A 230 -7.43 -8.32 -13.93
N LEU A 231 -8.19 -7.26 -14.11
CA LEU A 231 -9.53 -7.30 -14.67
C LEU A 231 -9.46 -7.48 -16.19
N ALA A 232 -10.54 -7.97 -16.79
CA ALA A 232 -10.67 -8.03 -18.25
C ALA A 232 -10.44 -6.64 -18.88
N ASN A 233 -9.73 -6.62 -20.02
CA ASN A 233 -9.34 -5.40 -20.72
C ASN A 233 -8.65 -4.36 -19.81
N ASP A 234 -7.85 -4.82 -18.84
CA ASP A 234 -7.13 -3.99 -17.88
C ASP A 234 -8.04 -3.00 -17.12
N GLY A 235 -9.29 -3.39 -16.85
CA GLY A 235 -10.30 -2.51 -16.21
C GLY A 235 -10.69 -1.29 -17.05
N GLY A 236 -10.44 -1.33 -18.36
CA GLY A 236 -10.64 -0.23 -19.29
C GLY A 236 -9.57 0.87 -19.18
N TRP A 237 -8.42 0.59 -18.56
CA TRP A 237 -7.30 1.52 -18.54
C TRP A 237 -6.67 1.68 -19.92
N GLN A 238 -6.15 2.87 -20.21
CA GLN A 238 -5.45 3.19 -21.45
C GLN A 238 -4.12 3.89 -21.12
N PRO A 239 -3.06 3.67 -21.90
CA PRO A 239 -1.78 4.35 -21.73
C PRO A 239 -1.81 5.80 -22.27
N ASP A 240 -2.81 6.58 -21.85
CA ASP A 240 -3.02 7.96 -22.30
C ASP A 240 -2.36 9.02 -21.39
N GLY A 241 -1.68 8.55 -20.33
CA GLY A 241 -0.99 9.37 -19.35
C GLY A 241 -1.89 10.08 -18.33
N LYS A 242 -3.20 9.82 -18.33
CA LYS A 242 -4.14 10.50 -17.41
C LYS A 242 -4.26 9.83 -16.05
N SER A 243 -3.88 8.56 -15.92
CA SER A 243 -4.05 7.81 -14.67
C SER A 243 -3.02 6.70 -14.49
N LEU A 244 -2.64 6.46 -13.24
CA LEU A 244 -1.80 5.33 -12.85
C LEU A 244 -2.64 4.05 -12.74
N PRO A 245 -2.21 2.94 -13.37
CA PRO A 245 -2.88 1.66 -13.21
C PRO A 245 -2.57 1.08 -11.82
N ILE A 246 -3.60 0.71 -11.06
CA ILE A 246 -3.44 0.15 -9.71
C ILE A 246 -4.35 -1.05 -9.47
N ILE A 247 -3.79 -2.06 -8.82
CA ILE A 247 -4.49 -3.18 -8.19
C ILE A 247 -4.68 -2.80 -6.74
N LEU A 248 -5.91 -2.90 -6.24
CA LEU A 248 -6.23 -2.67 -4.83
C LEU A 248 -6.87 -3.90 -4.19
N PRO A 249 -6.73 -4.05 -2.86
CA PRO A 249 -7.47 -5.04 -2.10
C PRO A 249 -8.98 -4.86 -2.24
N GLN A 250 -9.72 -5.98 -2.27
CA GLN A 250 -11.18 -6.01 -2.41
C GLN A 250 -11.89 -5.08 -1.40
N ASN A 251 -11.51 -5.13 -0.12
CA ASN A 251 -12.11 -4.28 0.92
C ASN A 251 -11.95 -2.76 0.65
N THR A 252 -10.85 -2.37 0.00
CA THR A 252 -10.60 -0.98 -0.39
C THR A 252 -11.48 -0.57 -1.57
N ILE A 253 -11.67 -1.46 -2.54
CA ILE A 253 -12.57 -1.23 -3.67
C ILE A 253 -14.02 -1.17 -3.21
N GLU A 254 -14.45 -2.05 -2.31
CA GLU A 254 -15.79 -2.00 -1.70
C GLU A 254 -16.06 -0.65 -1.03
N ARG A 255 -15.06 -0.09 -0.32
CA ARG A 255 -15.15 1.25 0.28
C ARG A 255 -15.24 2.36 -0.78
N LEU A 256 -14.46 2.28 -1.85
CA LEU A 256 -14.55 3.23 -2.98
C LEU A 256 -15.90 3.18 -3.68
N LEU A 257 -16.53 1.99 -3.73
CA LEU A 257 -17.87 1.77 -4.27
C LEU A 257 -18.99 2.07 -3.28
N ALA A 258 -18.67 2.54 -2.06
CA ALA A 258 -19.60 2.77 -0.96
C ALA A 258 -20.52 1.57 -0.67
N MET A 259 -19.97 0.35 -0.73
CA MET A 259 -20.71 -0.88 -0.47
C MET A 259 -20.81 -1.16 1.02
N ASP A 260 -21.99 -1.58 1.48
CA ASP A 260 -22.17 -2.01 2.87
C ASP A 260 -21.32 -3.24 3.19
N LYS A 261 -20.79 -3.28 4.42
CA LYS A 261 -20.07 -4.47 4.92
C LYS A 261 -21.01 -5.68 4.87
N LEU A 262 -20.50 -6.80 4.36
CA LEU A 262 -21.24 -8.07 4.50
C LEU A 262 -21.38 -8.42 5.99
N PRO A 263 -22.55 -8.96 6.41
CA PRO A 263 -22.70 -9.47 7.76
C PRO A 263 -21.70 -10.61 7.98
N ASP A 264 -21.19 -10.75 9.20
CA ASP A 264 -20.21 -11.81 9.51
C ASP A 264 -20.82 -13.23 9.33
N SER A 265 -22.15 -13.33 9.38
CA SER A 265 -22.94 -14.54 9.07
C SER A 265 -23.17 -14.81 7.58
N ALA A 266 -22.58 -14.01 6.67
CA ALA A 266 -22.77 -14.18 5.23
C ALA A 266 -22.32 -15.57 4.76
N SER A 267 -23.18 -16.23 4.00
CA SER A 267 -22.90 -17.53 3.38
C SER A 267 -21.78 -17.45 2.34
N ALA A 268 -21.13 -18.58 2.06
CA ALA A 268 -20.09 -18.67 1.02
C ALA A 268 -20.60 -18.19 -0.36
N ARG A 269 -21.87 -18.45 -0.69
CA ARG A 269 -22.51 -17.97 -1.92
C ARG A 269 -22.60 -16.44 -1.95
N GLN A 270 -23.03 -15.82 -0.86
CA GLN A 270 -23.09 -14.35 -0.75
C GLN A 270 -21.69 -13.71 -0.85
N LYS A 271 -20.67 -14.33 -0.26
CA LYS A 271 -19.27 -13.87 -0.39
C LYS A 271 -18.76 -13.99 -1.83
N LEU A 272 -19.07 -15.09 -2.52
CA LEU A 272 -18.72 -15.28 -3.93
C LEU A 272 -19.43 -14.28 -4.84
N ASP A 273 -20.73 -14.06 -4.63
CA ASP A 273 -21.51 -13.09 -5.39
C ASP A 273 -21.01 -11.66 -5.15
N ARG A 274 -20.59 -11.34 -3.90
CA ARG A 274 -19.90 -10.08 -3.58
C ARG A 274 -18.60 -9.95 -4.37
N LEU A 275 -17.75 -10.98 -4.39
CA LEU A 275 -16.48 -10.94 -5.14
C LEU A 275 -16.70 -10.68 -6.64
N LYS A 276 -17.68 -11.35 -7.25
CA LYS A 276 -18.06 -11.12 -8.66
C LYS A 276 -18.52 -9.68 -8.87
N THR A 277 -19.44 -9.21 -8.03
CA THR A 277 -19.97 -7.85 -8.08
C THR A 277 -18.86 -6.80 -7.95
N VAL A 278 -17.91 -7.00 -7.04
CA VAL A 278 -16.78 -6.08 -6.85
C VAL A 278 -15.90 -6.07 -8.09
N ARG A 279 -15.53 -7.22 -8.65
CA ARG A 279 -14.71 -7.30 -9.87
C ARG A 279 -15.40 -6.66 -11.08
N GLU A 280 -16.69 -6.88 -11.24
CA GLU A 280 -17.49 -6.26 -12.31
C GLU A 280 -17.54 -4.73 -12.16
N ARG A 281 -17.83 -4.22 -10.95
CA ARG A 281 -17.94 -2.78 -10.69
C ARG A 281 -16.61 -2.06 -10.54
N ALA A 282 -15.53 -2.80 -10.27
CA ALA A 282 -14.18 -2.27 -10.27
C ALA A 282 -13.72 -1.87 -11.68
N SER A 283 -14.22 -2.55 -12.71
CA SER A 283 -13.96 -2.17 -14.10
C SER A 283 -14.52 -0.78 -14.36
N GLY A 284 -13.71 0.10 -14.95
CA GLY A 284 -14.12 1.48 -15.16
C GLY A 284 -13.84 2.41 -13.97
N LEU A 285 -13.65 1.90 -12.75
CA LEU A 285 -13.52 2.72 -11.55
C LEU A 285 -12.22 3.55 -11.56
N THR A 286 -12.36 4.85 -11.38
CA THR A 286 -11.27 5.81 -11.21
C THR A 286 -11.46 6.59 -9.93
N PHE A 287 -10.37 6.91 -9.25
CA PHE A 287 -10.39 7.81 -8.11
C PHE A 287 -9.16 8.72 -8.14
N GLN A 288 -9.21 9.81 -7.39
CA GLN A 288 -8.13 10.78 -7.30
C GLN A 288 -7.71 10.95 -5.84
N MET A 289 -6.43 11.27 -5.65
CA MET A 289 -5.88 11.71 -4.37
C MET A 289 -5.15 13.02 -4.58
N CYS A 290 -5.11 13.87 -3.55
CA CYS A 290 -4.41 15.13 -3.63
C CYS A 290 -2.95 14.95 -3.20
N TYR A 291 -2.01 15.08 -4.14
CA TYR A 291 -0.60 15.17 -3.80
C TYR A 291 -0.30 16.55 -3.25
N ARG A 292 0.46 16.62 -2.14
CA ARG A 292 0.98 17.87 -1.57
C ARG A 292 2.43 17.68 -1.16
N ASN A 293 3.30 18.59 -1.55
CA ASN A 293 4.65 18.64 -0.99
C ASN A 293 4.67 19.23 0.42
N ASP A 294 5.85 19.25 1.05
CA ASP A 294 6.08 19.78 2.39
C ASP A 294 5.67 21.25 2.51
N VAL A 295 6.05 22.09 1.56
CA VAL A 295 5.72 23.53 1.55
C VAL A 295 4.22 23.76 1.49
N SER A 296 3.50 23.06 0.60
CA SER A 296 2.05 23.17 0.51
C SER A 296 1.38 22.75 1.82
N GLN A 297 1.81 21.63 2.42
CA GLN A 297 1.25 21.17 3.68
C GLN A 297 1.46 22.19 4.81
N THR A 298 2.66 22.77 4.91
CA THR A 298 2.94 23.83 5.90
C THR A 298 2.02 25.03 5.73
N GLN A 299 1.78 25.49 4.49
CA GLN A 299 0.87 26.62 4.25
C GLN A 299 -0.59 26.30 4.61
N ILE A 300 -1.05 25.07 4.37
CA ILE A 300 -2.38 24.61 4.81
C ILE A 300 -2.49 24.62 6.33
N GLN A 301 -1.47 24.10 7.03
CA GLN A 301 -1.44 24.11 8.49
C GLN A 301 -1.40 25.54 9.04
N GLN A 302 -0.63 26.44 8.41
CA GLN A 302 -0.61 27.86 8.75
C GLN A 302 -1.99 28.52 8.57
N ALA A 303 -2.68 28.25 7.45
CA ALA A 303 -4.02 28.78 7.20
C ALA A 303 -5.02 28.34 8.29
N LEU A 304 -5.00 27.06 8.69
CA LEU A 304 -5.85 26.52 9.77
C LEU A 304 -5.54 27.20 11.11
N GLN A 305 -4.26 27.26 11.47
CA GLN A 305 -3.81 27.86 12.72
C GLN A 305 -4.17 29.35 12.80
N GLN A 306 -3.95 30.10 11.71
CA GLN A 306 -4.31 31.51 11.61
C GLN A 306 -5.83 31.71 11.70
N GLN A 307 -6.63 30.89 11.04
CA GLN A 307 -8.09 30.97 11.12
C GLN A 307 -8.59 30.78 12.56
N ARG A 308 -8.00 29.82 13.29
CA ARG A 308 -8.31 29.59 14.71
C ARG A 308 -7.87 30.75 15.57
N GLU A 309 -6.62 31.19 15.44
CA GLU A 309 -6.03 32.25 16.25
C GLU A 309 -6.79 33.58 16.06
N ILE A 310 -7.05 33.96 14.81
CA ILE A 310 -7.84 35.15 14.48
C ILE A 310 -9.24 35.01 15.09
N SER A 311 -9.87 33.83 15.01
CA SER A 311 -11.19 33.59 15.58
C SER A 311 -11.22 33.66 17.10
N ALA A 312 -10.24 33.10 17.78
CA ALA A 312 -10.12 33.11 19.23
C ALA A 312 -9.84 34.52 19.79
N ASN A 313 -9.20 35.39 19.00
CA ASN A 313 -8.83 36.74 19.42
C ASN A 313 -9.71 37.85 18.82
N LYS A 314 -10.83 37.53 18.15
CA LYS A 314 -11.73 38.51 17.49
C LYS A 314 -12.14 39.69 18.37
N ASN A 315 -12.26 39.47 19.68
CA ASN A 315 -12.76 40.47 20.63
C ASN A 315 -11.64 41.13 21.46
N LYS A 316 -10.37 40.79 21.25
CA LYS A 316 -9.24 41.38 21.98
C LYS A 316 -8.75 42.62 21.25
N LYS A 317 -8.86 43.78 21.90
CA LYS A 317 -8.47 45.08 21.31
C LYS A 317 -6.99 45.19 20.98
N ASP A 318 -6.13 44.48 21.73
CA ASP A 318 -4.67 44.50 21.55
C ASP A 318 -4.16 43.41 20.60
N TYR A 319 -5.06 42.64 19.96
CA TYR A 319 -4.66 41.57 19.06
C TYR A 319 -4.15 42.14 17.73
N GLN A 320 -2.90 41.84 17.42
CA GLN A 320 -2.29 42.14 16.12
C GLN A 320 -2.45 40.94 15.21
N LYS A 321 -3.13 41.15 14.07
CA LYS A 321 -3.27 40.10 13.05
C LYS A 321 -1.91 39.83 12.38
N PRO A 322 -1.65 38.59 11.96
CA PRO A 322 -0.48 38.28 11.15
C PRO A 322 -0.42 39.14 9.89
N SER A 323 0.78 39.61 9.52
CA SER A 323 1.00 40.44 8.32
C SER A 323 0.82 39.66 7.02
N LEU A 324 0.97 38.33 7.05
CA LEU A 324 0.66 37.41 5.96
C LEU A 324 -0.42 36.43 6.42
N ILE A 325 -1.54 36.39 5.72
CA ILE A 325 -2.67 35.50 6.01
C ILE A 325 -2.89 34.57 4.83
N TYR A 326 -2.81 33.27 5.09
CA TYR A 326 -3.20 32.24 4.15
C TYR A 326 -4.67 31.88 4.31
N ALA A 327 -5.33 31.56 3.21
CA ALA A 327 -6.64 30.93 3.20
C ALA A 327 -6.54 29.53 2.60
N LEU A 328 -7.41 28.65 3.11
CA LEU A 328 -7.57 27.31 2.57
C LEU A 328 -8.00 27.37 1.09
N PRO A 329 -7.47 26.47 0.26
CA PRO A 329 -7.93 26.30 -1.11
C PRO A 329 -9.33 25.70 -1.14
N ASP A 330 -9.92 25.67 -2.34
CA ASP A 330 -11.13 24.90 -2.59
C ASP A 330 -10.84 23.40 -2.34
N SER A 331 -11.60 22.78 -1.43
CA SER A 331 -11.43 21.38 -1.07
C SER A 331 -11.69 20.42 -2.23
N ALA A 332 -12.38 20.87 -3.29
CA ALA A 332 -12.66 20.06 -4.47
C ALA A 332 -11.58 20.14 -5.57
N LYS A 333 -10.53 20.97 -5.42
CA LYS A 333 -9.60 21.30 -6.53
C LYS A 333 -8.14 20.89 -6.33
N CYS A 334 -7.76 20.40 -5.14
CA CYS A 334 -6.37 20.06 -4.80
C CYS A 334 -5.38 21.17 -5.19
N GLU A 335 -5.67 22.39 -4.73
CA GLU A 335 -4.83 23.56 -4.99
C GLU A 335 -3.93 23.88 -3.79
N ASN A 336 -2.91 24.71 -4.04
CA ASN A 336 -2.10 25.30 -2.98
C ASN A 336 -2.92 26.30 -2.15
N ALA A 337 -2.49 26.56 -0.91
CA ALA A 337 -3.08 27.64 -0.13
C ALA A 337 -2.95 28.98 -0.86
N ARG A 338 -3.98 29.82 -0.75
CA ARG A 338 -3.99 31.15 -1.37
C ARG A 338 -3.63 32.22 -0.36
N ILE A 339 -2.97 33.27 -0.81
CA ILE A 339 -2.72 34.44 0.03
C ILE A 339 -4.01 35.25 0.11
N ALA A 340 -4.61 35.32 1.30
CA ALA A 340 -5.82 36.11 1.55
C ALA A 340 -5.50 37.58 1.83
N SER A 341 -4.39 37.84 2.51
CA SER A 341 -3.89 39.18 2.80
C SER A 341 -2.37 39.15 2.96
N ASP A 342 -1.68 40.13 2.41
CA ASP A 342 -0.24 40.32 2.59
C ASP A 342 0.06 41.80 2.78
N THR A 343 0.12 42.22 4.05
CA THR A 343 0.47 43.57 4.49
C THR A 343 1.92 43.65 4.96
N ARG A 344 2.76 42.66 4.60
CA ARG A 344 4.18 42.67 4.97
C ARG A 344 4.88 43.89 4.37
N THR A 345 5.80 44.47 5.14
CA THR A 345 6.67 45.56 4.67
C THR A 345 7.63 45.07 3.57
N ALA A 346 8.29 46.02 2.90
CA ALA A 346 9.30 45.68 1.89
C ALA A 346 10.46 44.87 2.51
N GLU A 347 10.82 45.18 3.75
CA GLU A 347 11.86 44.51 4.52
C GLU A 347 11.46 43.07 4.86
N GLU A 348 10.23 42.84 5.35
CA GLU A 348 9.72 41.50 5.64
C GLU A 348 9.67 40.62 4.38
N LYS A 349 9.22 41.19 3.24
CA LYS A 349 9.21 40.48 1.94
C LYS A 349 10.62 40.15 1.45
N LYS A 350 11.57 41.08 1.64
CA LYS A 350 12.98 40.86 1.33
C LYS A 350 13.58 39.76 2.21
N GLN A 351 13.26 39.73 3.50
CA GLN A 351 13.73 38.69 4.42
C GLN A 351 13.17 37.31 4.04
N ASP A 352 11.89 37.22 3.69
CA ASP A 352 11.27 35.97 3.19
C ASP A 352 11.92 35.49 1.87
N ALA A 353 12.16 36.40 0.93
CA ALA A 353 12.86 36.09 -0.32
C ALA A 353 14.29 35.59 -0.06
N ASN A 354 15.02 36.23 0.85
CA ASN A 354 16.36 35.81 1.25
C ASN A 354 16.35 34.45 1.94
N GLN A 355 15.35 34.18 2.79
CA GLN A 355 15.17 32.87 3.41
C GLN A 355 14.92 31.78 2.36
N LYS A 356 14.07 32.05 1.35
CA LYS A 356 13.85 31.12 0.23
C LYS A 356 15.10 30.86 -0.59
N LEU A 357 15.92 31.89 -0.87
CA LEU A 357 17.20 31.71 -1.56
C LEU A 357 18.16 30.82 -0.76
N PHE A 358 18.21 31.02 0.56
CA PHE A 358 18.99 30.19 1.47
C PHE A 358 18.50 28.73 1.44
N ASP A 359 17.21 28.51 1.66
CA ASP A 359 16.63 27.17 1.73
C ASP A 359 16.78 26.41 0.40
N SER A 360 16.57 27.10 -0.73
CA SER A 360 16.78 26.54 -2.08
C SER A 360 18.24 26.14 -2.32
N LYS A 361 19.21 26.97 -1.89
CA LYS A 361 20.64 26.67 -2.03
C LYS A 361 21.05 25.39 -1.30
N PHE A 362 20.41 25.09 -0.18
CA PHE A 362 20.68 23.90 0.63
C PHE A 362 19.68 22.76 0.40
N GLY A 363 19.00 22.76 -0.76
CA GLY A 363 18.22 21.62 -1.24
C GLY A 363 16.87 21.43 -0.56
N LYS A 364 16.35 22.43 0.14
CA LYS A 364 14.97 22.41 0.62
C LYS A 364 14.02 22.88 -0.48
N ASN A 365 12.83 22.28 -0.52
CA ASN A 365 11.74 22.77 -1.33
C ASN A 365 11.25 24.11 -0.80
N THR A 366 11.02 25.06 -1.70
CA THR A 366 10.56 26.42 -1.36
C THR A 366 9.25 26.80 -2.03
N GLU A 367 8.88 26.07 -3.09
CA GLU A 367 7.66 26.30 -3.84
C GLU A 367 6.58 25.27 -3.47
N PRO A 368 5.35 25.69 -3.18
CA PRO A 368 4.25 24.77 -2.89
C PRO A 368 3.81 24.06 -4.18
N SER A 369 3.65 22.74 -4.08
CA SER A 369 3.16 21.92 -5.18
C SER A 369 1.98 21.07 -4.70
N SER A 370 0.84 21.26 -5.37
CA SER A 370 -0.37 20.46 -5.19
C SER A 370 -0.94 20.06 -6.53
N ARG A 371 -1.32 18.79 -6.69
CA ARG A 371 -2.01 18.32 -7.89
C ARG A 371 -2.75 17.01 -7.65
N PHE A 372 -3.78 16.76 -8.43
CA PHE A 372 -4.44 15.46 -8.41
C PHE A 372 -3.55 14.37 -9.00
N ILE A 373 -3.45 13.27 -8.28
CA ILE A 373 -2.94 12.00 -8.80
C ILE A 373 -4.15 11.10 -9.04
N SER A 374 -4.41 10.81 -10.31
CA SER A 374 -5.52 9.97 -10.73
C SER A 374 -5.07 8.51 -10.83
N PHE A 375 -5.90 7.62 -10.29
CA PHE A 375 -5.69 6.19 -10.32
C PHE A 375 -6.85 5.51 -11.05
N LYS A 376 -6.52 4.51 -11.85
CA LYS A 376 -7.48 3.61 -12.49
C LYS A 376 -7.35 2.23 -11.88
N ILE A 377 -8.46 1.67 -11.43
CA ILE A 377 -8.48 0.28 -10.97
C ILE A 377 -8.35 -0.64 -12.17
N VAL A 378 -7.27 -1.41 -12.21
CA VAL A 378 -6.98 -2.38 -13.27
C VAL A 378 -7.04 -3.82 -12.78
N GLY A 379 -7.15 -4.01 -11.47
CA GLY A 379 -7.17 -5.33 -10.85
C GLY A 379 -7.72 -5.32 -9.42
N VAL A 380 -8.08 -6.50 -8.94
CA VAL A 380 -8.60 -6.72 -7.59
C VAL A 380 -7.76 -7.80 -6.92
N SER A 381 -7.04 -7.41 -5.86
CA SER A 381 -6.38 -8.35 -4.96
C SER A 381 -7.37 -8.87 -3.93
N PRO A 382 -7.28 -10.15 -3.53
CA PRO A 382 -7.90 -10.65 -2.30
C PRO A 382 -7.57 -9.74 -1.11
N THR A 383 -8.50 -9.66 -0.16
CA THR A 383 -8.29 -8.91 1.09
C THR A 383 -7.16 -9.56 1.89
N THR A 384 -6.11 -8.79 2.22
CA THR A 384 -5.05 -9.22 3.15
C THR A 384 -5.44 -8.92 4.59
N GLU A 385 -4.90 -9.71 5.53
CA GLU A 385 -5.25 -9.68 6.96
C GLU A 385 -4.83 -8.38 7.69
N ASP A 386 -4.04 -7.52 7.04
CA ASP A 386 -3.53 -6.25 7.61
C ASP A 386 -4.62 -5.21 7.96
N ASN A 387 -5.89 -5.48 7.62
CA ASN A 387 -7.04 -4.65 7.97
C ASN A 387 -8.06 -5.37 8.89
N LEU A 388 -7.68 -6.52 9.45
CA LEU A 388 -8.53 -7.29 10.35
C LEU A 388 -8.25 -6.90 11.80
N ASN A 389 -9.30 -6.76 12.61
CA ASN A 389 -9.14 -6.54 14.04
C ASN A 389 -8.64 -7.83 14.74
N PRO A 390 -8.07 -7.76 15.95
CA PRO A 390 -7.50 -8.92 16.64
C PRO A 390 -8.48 -10.10 16.84
N GLU A 391 -9.77 -9.80 16.98
CA GLU A 391 -10.84 -10.81 17.09
C GLU A 391 -11.06 -11.60 15.79
N GLN A 392 -10.87 -10.98 14.62
CA GLN A 392 -10.94 -11.64 13.31
C GLN A 392 -9.74 -12.57 13.05
N ILE A 393 -8.56 -12.22 13.57
CA ILE A 393 -7.36 -13.07 13.50
C ILE A 393 -7.59 -14.34 14.32
N GLN A 394 -8.19 -14.22 15.50
CA GLN A 394 -8.43 -15.34 16.42
C GLN A 394 -9.49 -16.32 15.90
N ASN A 395 -10.53 -15.83 15.22
CA ASN A 395 -11.56 -16.66 14.58
C ASN A 395 -11.07 -17.37 13.31
N SER A 396 -10.00 -16.90 12.68
CA SER A 396 -9.45 -17.52 11.47
C SER A 396 -8.70 -18.84 11.72
N GLN A 397 -8.37 -19.13 12.98
CA GLN A 397 -7.50 -20.25 13.36
C GLN A 397 -8.26 -21.52 13.80
N GLN A 398 -9.60 -21.55 13.76
CA GLN A 398 -10.36 -22.73 14.18
C GLN A 398 -11.37 -23.15 13.11
N ALA A 399 -10.97 -24.10 12.26
CA ALA A 399 -11.91 -24.79 11.38
C ALA A 399 -12.75 -25.78 12.21
N ARG A 400 -14.00 -25.43 12.54
CA ARG A 400 -14.90 -26.29 13.32
C ARG A 400 -16.05 -26.88 12.49
N ASN A 401 -16.26 -26.43 11.25
CA ASN A 401 -17.33 -26.94 10.37
C ASN A 401 -16.98 -26.89 8.86
N ALA A 402 -17.84 -27.48 8.02
CA ALA A 402 -17.63 -27.56 6.56
C ALA A 402 -17.58 -26.17 5.88
N SER A 403 -18.28 -25.17 6.43
CA SER A 403 -18.20 -23.78 5.96
C SER A 403 -16.84 -23.16 6.23
N ASP A 404 -16.19 -23.48 7.36
CA ASP A 404 -14.83 -22.99 7.67
C ASP A 404 -13.78 -23.59 6.75
N ILE A 405 -13.94 -24.87 6.38
CA ILE A 405 -13.09 -25.54 5.40
C ILE A 405 -13.22 -24.85 4.03
N ILE A 406 -14.44 -24.54 3.59
CA ILE A 406 -14.68 -23.80 2.34
C ILE A 406 -14.14 -22.37 2.43
N ASN A 407 -14.30 -21.67 3.56
CA ASN A 407 -13.75 -20.33 3.77
C ASN A 407 -12.21 -20.34 3.71
N ASN A 408 -11.56 -21.35 4.28
CA ASN A 408 -10.10 -21.52 4.22
C ASN A 408 -9.62 -21.94 2.82
N LEU A 409 -10.42 -22.69 2.06
CA LEU A 409 -10.13 -23.04 0.66
C LEU A 409 -10.27 -21.84 -0.29
N LEU A 410 -11.09 -20.85 0.07
CA LEU A 410 -11.27 -19.59 -0.66
C LEU A 410 -10.27 -18.50 -0.22
N LYS A 411 -9.51 -18.71 0.87
CA LYS A 411 -8.40 -17.82 1.22
C LYS A 411 -7.37 -17.88 0.10
N THR A 412 -7.19 -16.76 -0.57
CA THR A 412 -6.21 -16.58 -1.63
C THR A 412 -5.19 -15.57 -1.16
N ASP A 413 -3.91 -15.92 -1.24
CA ASP A 413 -2.84 -14.98 -0.93
C ASP A 413 -2.93 -13.83 -1.92
N GLY A 414 -3.18 -12.64 -1.39
CA GLY A 414 -3.24 -11.40 -2.13
C GLY A 414 -1.87 -10.73 -2.24
N ILE A 415 -1.77 -9.77 -3.14
CA ILE A 415 -0.57 -8.95 -3.35
C ILE A 415 -0.72 -7.55 -2.74
N GLY A 416 -1.78 -7.34 -1.97
CA GLY A 416 -2.11 -6.05 -1.38
C GLY A 416 -2.41 -5.01 -2.47
N GLN A 417 -1.73 -3.86 -2.37
CA GLN A 417 -1.73 -2.85 -3.43
C GLN A 417 -0.54 -3.05 -4.37
N ALA A 418 -0.76 -2.92 -5.67
CA ALA A 418 0.29 -3.09 -6.65
C ALA A 418 0.05 -2.26 -7.91
N ILE A 419 1.12 -1.76 -8.50
CA ILE A 419 1.12 -1.18 -9.84
C ILE A 419 1.66 -2.27 -10.80
N PRO A 420 0.85 -2.80 -11.74
CA PRO A 420 1.33 -3.84 -12.66
C PRO A 420 2.43 -3.31 -13.57
N ARG A 421 3.62 -3.95 -13.55
CA ARG A 421 4.77 -3.53 -14.37
C ARG A 421 4.45 -3.53 -15.87
N SER A 422 3.65 -4.49 -16.32
CA SER A 422 3.19 -4.61 -17.71
C SER A 422 2.40 -3.39 -18.20
N LEU A 423 1.65 -2.73 -17.30
CA LEU A 423 0.85 -1.54 -17.61
C LEU A 423 1.63 -0.27 -17.32
N TYR A 424 2.32 -0.20 -16.18
CA TYR A 424 3.20 0.91 -15.85
C TYR A 424 4.21 1.18 -16.96
N ASN A 425 4.81 0.12 -17.54
CA ASN A 425 5.79 0.28 -18.60
C ASN A 425 5.24 0.95 -19.87
N LYS A 426 3.92 0.93 -20.08
CA LYS A 426 3.26 1.56 -21.22
C LYS A 426 2.91 3.05 -20.98
N LEU A 427 3.06 3.56 -19.75
CA LEU A 427 2.78 4.97 -19.45
C LEU A 427 3.71 5.90 -20.26
N PRO A 428 3.16 6.84 -21.04
CA PRO A 428 3.96 7.77 -21.84
C PRO A 428 4.64 8.84 -20.97
N ASN A 429 4.08 9.15 -19.81
CA ASN A 429 4.47 10.27 -18.96
C ASN A 429 4.99 9.86 -17.57
N LYS A 430 5.73 8.74 -17.49
CA LYS A 430 6.34 8.28 -16.23
C LYS A 430 7.19 9.35 -15.54
N ALA A 431 7.85 10.19 -16.33
CA ALA A 431 8.70 11.27 -15.84
C ALA A 431 7.93 12.30 -15.01
N ASP A 432 6.63 12.50 -15.28
CA ASP A 432 5.77 13.45 -14.53
C ASP A 432 5.55 13.04 -13.07
N TYR A 433 5.85 11.78 -12.74
CA TYR A 433 5.74 11.21 -11.40
C TYR A 433 7.09 11.12 -10.68
N ALA A 434 8.19 11.55 -11.29
CA ALA A 434 9.53 11.43 -10.71
C ALA A 434 9.76 12.32 -9.48
N ASP A 435 8.99 13.41 -9.34
CA ASP A 435 8.99 14.27 -8.15
C ASP A 435 7.89 13.90 -7.14
N VAL A 436 6.99 13.00 -7.52
CA VAL A 436 5.94 12.44 -6.66
C VAL A 436 6.46 11.21 -5.93
N PHE A 437 7.17 10.33 -6.63
CA PHE A 437 7.70 9.08 -6.12
C PHE A 437 9.22 9.13 -5.96
N THR A 438 9.73 8.56 -4.87
CA THR A 438 11.16 8.43 -4.57
C THR A 438 11.58 6.99 -4.33
#